data_AF-A0A7K2QML9-F1
#
_entry.id   AF-A0A7K2QML9-F1
#
_cell.length_a   1.000
_cell.length_b   1.000
_cell.length_c   1.000
_cell.angle_alpha   90.00
_cell.angle_beta   90.00
_cell.angle_gamma   90.00
#
_symmetry.space_group_name_H-M   'P 1'
#
loop_
_entity.id
_entity.type
_entity.pdbx_description
1 polymer ?
#
loop_
_entity_poly.entity_id
_entity_poly.type
_entity_poly.pdbx_seq_one_letter_code
_entity_poly.pdbx_strand_id
1 'polypeptide(L)'
;MGPDHVEPQRLRAFPPPTEELARTRGVHEATGPAGAVVFFHGNLVHSSGPNRSPHTRNLALISYNAVSNAPPADHPAARRDLFVNHDAKPLRVGDG
;
A
#
# COMPACT_ATOMS: atom_id res chain seq x y z
N MET A 1 15.58 8.85 -34.64
CA MET A 1 15.56 7.88 -33.53
C MET A 1 15.90 8.63 -32.25
N GLY A 2 14.94 9.37 -31.71
CA GLY A 2 15.08 10.03 -30.40
C GLY A 2 14.67 9.05 -29.30
N PRO A 3 15.08 9.26 -28.04
CA PRO A 3 14.73 8.37 -26.96
C PRO A 3 13.21 8.34 -26.79
N ASP A 4 12.65 7.13 -26.77
CA ASP A 4 11.24 6.88 -26.47
C ASP A 4 10.89 7.57 -25.16
N HIS A 5 10.06 8.60 -25.28
CA HIS A 5 9.48 9.30 -24.14
C HIS A 5 8.55 8.30 -23.45
N VAL A 6 9.02 7.71 -22.36
CA VAL A 6 8.17 6.93 -21.45
C VAL A 6 7.17 7.92 -20.87
N GLU A 7 5.94 7.90 -21.41
CA GLU A 7 4.80 8.65 -20.88
C GLU A 7 4.72 8.37 -19.38
N PRO A 8 4.83 9.39 -18.51
CA PRO A 8 4.69 9.19 -17.08
C PRO A 8 3.32 8.59 -16.86
N GLN A 9 3.28 7.35 -16.34
CA GLN A 9 2.06 6.64 -16.00
C GLN A 9 1.13 7.63 -15.30
N ARG A 10 0.07 8.04 -15.99
CA ARG A 10 -0.93 8.98 -15.46
C ARG A 10 -1.35 8.45 -14.09
N LEU A 11 -0.85 9.07 -13.03
CA LEU A 11 -1.37 8.89 -11.69
C LEU A 11 -2.86 9.19 -11.81
N ARG A 12 -3.68 8.15 -11.73
CA ARG A 12 -5.14 8.28 -11.66
C ARG A 12 -5.42 9.35 -10.61
N ALA A 13 -6.12 10.40 -11.02
CA ALA A 13 -6.44 11.63 -10.29
C ALA A 13 -5.87 11.70 -8.86
N PHE A 14 -4.95 12.63 -8.61
CA PHE A 14 -4.50 12.91 -7.25
C PHE A 14 -5.73 13.10 -6.34
N PRO A 15 -5.79 12.43 -5.19
CA PRO A 15 -6.87 12.65 -4.25
C PRO A 15 -6.93 14.14 -3.89
N PRO A 16 -8.10 14.64 -3.43
CA PRO A 16 -8.18 15.99 -2.87
C PRO A 16 -7.10 16.19 -1.80
N PRO A 17 -6.64 17.42 -1.55
CA PRO A 17 -5.63 17.70 -0.54
C PRO A 17 -5.97 17.04 0.80
N THR A 18 -4.94 16.54 1.50
CA THR A 18 -5.12 15.80 2.75
C THR A 18 -5.91 16.59 3.79
N GLU A 19 -5.74 17.92 3.83
CA GLU A 19 -6.48 18.84 4.70
C GLU A 19 -7.99 18.83 4.39
N GLU A 20 -8.35 18.79 3.11
CA GLU A 20 -9.74 18.71 2.68
C GLU A 20 -10.34 17.35 3.03
N LEU A 21 -9.60 16.27 2.81
CA LEU A 21 -10.03 14.93 3.20
C LEU A 21 -10.20 14.82 4.72
N ALA A 22 -9.25 15.33 5.51
CA ALA A 22 -9.36 15.34 6.97
C ALA A 22 -10.58 16.14 7.44
N ARG A 23 -10.86 17.30 6.84
CA ARG A 23 -12.01 18.14 7.18
C ARG A 23 -13.35 17.50 6.80
N THR A 24 -13.43 16.80 5.67
CA THR A 24 -14.70 16.28 5.12
C THR A 24 -14.98 14.81 5.47
N ARG A 25 -13.94 14.03 5.76
CA ARG A 25 -14.02 12.58 6.05
C ARG A 25 -13.58 12.24 7.46
N GLY A 26 -12.98 13.18 8.20
CA GLY A 26 -12.44 12.96 9.53
C GLY A 26 -11.05 12.33 9.51
N VAL A 27 -10.49 12.22 10.72
CA VAL A 27 -9.22 11.51 10.98
C VAL A 27 -9.51 10.47 12.04
N HIS A 28 -9.09 9.23 11.78
CA HIS A 28 -9.34 8.10 12.65
C HIS A 28 -8.03 7.40 13.00
N GLU A 29 -7.90 6.97 14.25
CA GLU A 29 -6.77 6.18 14.71
C GLU A 29 -7.20 4.72 14.86
N ALA A 30 -6.43 3.81 14.26
CA ALA A 30 -6.64 2.38 14.42
C ALA A 30 -5.74 1.86 15.54
N THR A 31 -6.33 1.60 16.71
CA THR A 31 -5.62 1.13 17.92
C THR A 31 -6.11 -0.25 18.36
N GLY A 32 -5.25 -1.04 18.98
CA GLY A 32 -5.59 -2.33 19.55
C GLY A 32 -4.41 -2.97 20.29
N PRO A 33 -4.64 -4.08 21.02
CA PRO A 33 -3.55 -4.85 21.64
C PRO A 33 -2.67 -5.52 20.57
N ALA A 34 -1.48 -6.01 20.97
CA ALA A 34 -0.66 -6.84 20.10
C ALA A 34 -1.46 -8.05 19.59
N GLY A 35 -1.37 -8.31 18.28
CA GLY A 35 -2.18 -9.33 17.60
C GLY A 35 -3.48 -8.81 16.97
N ALA A 36 -3.89 -7.57 17.25
CA ALA A 36 -4.99 -6.94 16.52
C ALA A 36 -4.64 -6.77 15.03
N VAL A 37 -5.63 -6.99 14.16
CA VAL A 37 -5.49 -6.88 12.70
C VAL A 37 -6.41 -5.78 12.19
N VAL A 38 -5.87 -4.91 11.32
CA VAL A 38 -6.62 -3.84 10.66
C VAL A 38 -6.55 -4.07 9.15
N PHE A 39 -7.71 -4.25 8.51
CA PHE A 39 -7.82 -4.26 7.06
C PHE A 39 -8.19 -2.88 6.56
N PHE A 40 -7.45 -2.37 5.58
CA PHE A 40 -7.75 -1.11 4.92
C PHE A 40 -7.48 -1.19 3.42
N HIS A 41 -8.19 -0.36 2.65
CA HIS A 41 -8.07 -0.34 1.19
C HIS A 41 -6.74 0.29 0.75
N GLY A 42 -6.13 -0.23 -0.32
CA GLY A 42 -4.82 0.25 -0.82
C GLY A 42 -4.79 1.73 -1.25
N ASN A 43 -5.95 2.34 -1.49
CA ASN A 43 -6.10 3.78 -1.80
C ASN A 43 -6.56 4.63 -0.59
N LEU A 44 -6.63 4.07 0.62
CA LEU A 44 -6.96 4.88 1.81
C LEU A 44 -5.80 5.84 2.11
N VAL A 45 -6.09 7.13 2.28
CA VAL A 45 -5.08 8.07 2.78
C VAL A 45 -4.79 7.75 4.24
N HIS A 46 -3.53 7.42 4.53
CA HIS A 46 -3.09 7.02 5.85
C HIS A 46 -1.68 7.54 6.12
N SER A 47 -1.38 7.80 7.38
CA SER A 47 -0.05 8.22 7.82
C SER A 47 0.16 7.84 9.29
N SER A 48 1.40 7.96 9.75
CA SER A 48 1.70 7.79 11.17
C SER A 48 2.68 8.86 11.60
N GLY A 49 2.43 9.49 12.75
CA GLY A 49 3.38 10.41 13.37
C GLY A 49 4.59 9.67 13.99
N PRO A 50 5.62 10.42 14.43
CA PRO A 50 6.73 9.89 15.20
C PRO A 50 6.24 9.19 16.48
N ASN A 51 6.84 8.05 16.83
CA ASN A 51 6.56 7.38 18.10
C ASN A 51 7.23 8.13 19.25
N ARG A 52 6.43 8.84 20.06
CA ARG A 52 6.89 9.57 21.26
C ARG A 52 6.72 8.79 22.56
N SER A 53 6.18 7.57 22.50
CA SER A 53 5.93 6.75 23.69
C SER A 53 7.17 5.95 24.09
N PRO A 54 7.28 5.47 25.34
CA PRO A 54 8.34 4.55 25.76
C PRO A 54 8.14 3.13 25.22
N HIS A 55 7.02 2.84 24.56
CA HIS A 55 6.69 1.53 24.01
C HIS A 55 7.05 1.45 22.53
N THR A 56 7.52 0.30 22.08
CA THR A 56 7.78 0.07 20.65
C THR A 56 6.49 -0.02 19.85
N ARG A 57 6.53 0.44 18.59
CA ARG A 57 5.43 0.31 17.63
C ARG A 57 5.85 -0.62 16.50
N ASN A 58 5.74 -1.92 16.74
CA ASN A 58 6.05 -2.95 15.76
C ASN A 58 4.80 -3.28 14.95
N LEU A 59 4.90 -3.19 13.63
CA LEU A 59 3.78 -3.43 12.70
C LEU A 59 4.23 -4.31 11.55
N ALA A 60 3.45 -5.35 11.26
CA ALA A 60 3.55 -6.10 10.01
C ALA A 60 2.53 -5.52 9.01
N LEU A 61 3.00 -5.19 7.81
CA LEU A 61 2.18 -4.71 6.70
C LEU A 61 2.20 -5.75 5.58
N ILE A 62 1.03 -6.26 5.21
CA ILE A 62 0.87 -7.24 4.13
C ILE A 62 -0.13 -6.66 3.13
N SER A 63 0.34 -6.41 1.91
CA SER A 63 -0.49 -5.93 0.81
C SER A 63 -0.95 -7.11 -0.03
N TYR A 64 -2.21 -7.50 0.12
CA TYR A 64 -2.82 -8.49 -0.77
C TYR A 64 -3.25 -7.84 -2.08
N ASN A 65 -3.03 -8.55 -3.19
CA ASN A 65 -3.48 -8.13 -4.50
C ASN A 65 -4.19 -9.30 -5.20
N ALA A 66 -5.20 -8.99 -6.01
CA ALA A 66 -5.85 -10.01 -6.82
C ALA A 66 -4.88 -10.56 -7.87
N VAL A 67 -4.91 -11.87 -8.11
CA VAL A 67 -4.08 -12.52 -9.15
C VAL A 67 -4.35 -11.93 -10.53
N SER A 68 -5.61 -11.57 -10.80
CA SER A 68 -6.02 -10.88 -12.03
C SER A 68 -5.47 -9.45 -12.17
N ASN A 69 -4.85 -8.90 -11.12
CA ASN A 69 -4.27 -7.56 -11.07
C ASN A 69 -2.74 -7.62 -10.84
N ALA A 70 -2.09 -8.74 -11.20
CA ALA A 70 -0.65 -8.91 -11.03
C ALA A 70 0.14 -7.87 -11.85
N PRO A 71 1.14 -7.20 -11.26
CA PRO A 71 2.03 -6.31 -12.01
C PRO A 71 2.83 -7.08 -13.08
N PRO A 72 3.05 -6.50 -14.27
CA PRO A 72 3.85 -7.14 -15.32
C PRO A 72 5.33 -7.20 -14.91
N ALA A 73 5.86 -8.42 -14.80
CA ALA A 73 7.24 -8.67 -14.36
C ALA A 73 8.31 -8.28 -15.37
N ASP A 74 7.96 -8.23 -16.65
CA ASP A 74 8.82 -7.89 -17.78
C ASP A 74 8.82 -6.39 -18.11
N HIS A 75 8.08 -5.58 -17.34
CA HIS A 75 8.03 -4.14 -17.56
C HIS A 75 9.39 -3.49 -17.23
N PRO A 76 9.92 -2.57 -18.06
CA PRO A 76 11.23 -1.95 -17.82
C PRO A 76 11.37 -1.22 -16.47
N ALA A 77 10.25 -0.78 -15.89
CA ALA A 77 10.18 -0.13 -14.57
C ALA A 77 9.80 -1.09 -13.43
N ALA A 78 9.78 -2.41 -13.66
CA ALA A 78 9.49 -3.39 -12.63
C ALA A 78 10.51 -3.25 -11.48
N ARG A 79 10.01 -3.24 -10.25
CA ARG A 79 10.87 -3.17 -9.06
C ARG A 79 11.35 -4.57 -8.69
N ARG A 80 12.40 -4.68 -7.87
CA ARG A 80 12.86 -5.98 -7.36
C ARG A 80 11.77 -6.67 -6.53
N ASP A 81 11.83 -8.00 -6.46
CA ASP A 81 10.84 -8.83 -5.73
C ASP A 81 10.64 -8.46 -4.26
N LEU A 82 11.69 -7.95 -3.60
CA LEU A 82 11.60 -7.44 -2.23
C LEU A 82 10.57 -6.31 -2.07
N PHE A 83 10.34 -5.52 -3.13
CA PHE A 83 9.38 -4.41 -3.12
C PHE A 83 8.07 -4.76 -3.82
N VAL A 84 8.13 -5.57 -4.89
CA VAL A 84 6.97 -6.00 -5.67
C VAL A 84 7.16 -7.46 -6.04
N ASN A 85 6.44 -8.35 -5.35
CA ASN A 85 6.47 -9.78 -5.67
C ASN A 85 5.76 -10.04 -7.01
N HIS A 86 6.40 -10.78 -7.91
CA HIS A 86 5.87 -11.16 -9.21
C HIS A 86 5.29 -12.59 -9.28
N ASP A 87 5.40 -13.38 -8.21
CA ASP A 87 4.69 -14.66 -8.12
C ASP A 87 3.20 -14.43 -7.83
N ALA A 88 2.38 -14.56 -8.87
CA ALA A 88 0.94 -14.38 -8.81
C ALA A 88 0.16 -15.68 -8.54
N LYS A 89 0.80 -16.73 -8.01
CA LYS A 89 0.07 -17.95 -7.62
C LYS A 89 -0.91 -17.65 -6.47
N PRO A 90 -2.17 -18.14 -6.54
CA PRO A 90 -3.12 -17.97 -5.45
C PRO A 90 -2.58 -18.54 -4.14
N LEU A 91 -2.60 -17.74 -3.08
CA LEU A 91 -2.24 -18.17 -1.73
C LEU A 91 -3.21 -19.25 -1.25
N ARG A 92 -2.67 -20.23 -0.51
CA ARG A 92 -3.48 -21.21 0.22
C ARG A 92 -3.79 -20.65 1.60
N VAL A 93 -5.01 -20.90 2.08
CA VAL A 93 -5.35 -20.64 3.48
C VAL A 93 -4.56 -21.64 4.33
N GLY A 94 -3.90 -21.16 5.39
CA GLY A 94 -3.18 -22.02 6.32
C GLY A 94 -4.14 -22.68 7.30
N ASP A 95 -3.85 -23.93 7.65
CA ASP A 95 -4.53 -24.64 8.74
C ASP A 95 -3.91 -24.13 10.05
N GLY A 96 -4.63 -23.25 10.75
CA GLY A 96 -4.15 -22.60 11.98
C GLY A 96 -3.85 -23.57 13.13
#